data_AF-A0A1H7NW93-F1
#
_entry.id   AF-A0A1H7NW93-F1
#
_cell.length_a   1.000
_cell.length_b   1.000
_cell.length_c   1.000
_cell.angle_alpha   90.00
_cell.angle_beta   90.00
_cell.angle_gamma   90.00
#
_symmetry.space_group_name_H-M   'P 1'
#
loop_
_entity.id
_entity.type
_entity.pdbx_description
1 polymer ?
#
loop_
_entity_poly.entity_id
_entity_poly.type
_entity_poly.pdbx_seq_one_letter_code
_entity_poly.pdbx_strand_id
1 'polypeptide(L)'
;MLDRYAVGGRLDPPYYPTKPHPHFVGRAIMVPAKANGDRMIKDTFTMSHDLEFFAVSIRTNMNTVEDYWNLTVDGKVLAKNIHCKNYEEGLYFQVAHPVVAGKEFLFEYHTPHGDGKNLELMFHFLTEPDVNLVLTGTTDLGNYPDPPEEPAEDQQPPDAPESGIQLPVTWQPFTSVVEAEKWASNLGVSVNFAKKIDAANYVTEALALLLNTCGGFADMIQKHKLTIKIENGNGANGYFDPSSGKVVVSKTYDYANADVIAQMEYDTGQKSSPNKLRTVIHEIGHWLHYHNIGAQQFYTYSALDPDNYGAKTILTNAESTYIANHLCNYATKWFPIELMPETFTAKITGVPIDAKIWEWYEQYGGFKCEGW
;
A
#
# COMPACT_ATOMS: atom_id res chain seq x y z
N MET A 1 -15.32 -66.88 11.82
CA MET A 1 -13.93 -66.43 12.11
C MET A 1 -13.11 -66.81 10.89
N LEU A 2 -12.86 -65.85 10.00
CA LEU A 2 -11.74 -64.90 9.99
C LEU A 2 -10.65 -65.45 9.07
N ASP A 3 -10.63 -64.97 7.84
CA ASP A 3 -9.42 -64.98 7.02
C ASP A 3 -9.18 -63.54 6.53
N ARG A 4 -8.43 -62.79 7.34
CA ARG A 4 -7.75 -61.57 6.90
C ARG A 4 -6.32 -61.97 6.61
N TYR A 5 -5.96 -62.04 5.33
CA TYR A 5 -4.61 -62.33 4.87
C TYR A 5 -3.63 -61.26 5.39
N ALA A 6 -2.75 -61.66 6.29
CA ALA A 6 -1.63 -60.87 6.76
C ALA A 6 -0.47 -60.99 5.77
N VAL A 7 -0.15 -59.89 5.07
CA VAL A 7 1.15 -59.74 4.39
C VAL A 7 1.90 -58.63 5.11
N GLY A 8 2.84 -59.00 5.99
CA GLY A 8 3.81 -58.06 6.59
C GLY A 8 3.58 -57.60 8.03
N GLY A 9 2.59 -58.13 8.77
CA GLY A 9 2.52 -57.97 10.23
C GLY A 9 2.05 -56.61 10.77
N ARG A 10 1.36 -55.78 9.97
CA ARG A 10 0.64 -54.57 10.43
C ARG A 10 -0.78 -54.59 9.91
N LEU A 11 -1.77 -54.81 10.78
CA LEU A 11 -3.19 -54.96 10.40
C LEU A 11 -4.16 -54.08 11.18
N ASP A 12 -3.67 -53.11 11.94
CA ASP A 12 -4.55 -52.22 12.70
C ASP A 12 -4.55 -50.81 12.10
N PRO A 13 -5.73 -50.15 12.04
CA PRO A 13 -5.81 -48.71 11.85
C PRO A 13 -4.85 -48.00 12.81
N PRO A 14 -4.14 -46.95 12.36
CA PRO A 14 -4.53 -46.07 11.26
C PRO A 14 -3.71 -46.24 9.94
N TYR A 15 -2.92 -47.32 9.80
CA TYR A 15 -2.06 -47.52 8.62
C TYR A 15 -2.78 -48.07 7.37
N TYR A 16 -3.89 -48.78 7.57
CA TYR A 16 -4.74 -49.27 6.48
C TYR A 16 -6.13 -48.66 6.61
N PRO A 17 -6.64 -47.97 5.57
CA PRO A 17 -8.01 -47.50 5.56
C PRO A 17 -9.01 -48.66 5.67
N THR A 18 -10.08 -48.44 6.41
CA THR A 18 -11.19 -49.39 6.56
C THR A 18 -12.36 -49.05 5.64
N LYS A 19 -12.41 -47.83 5.11
CA LYS A 19 -13.47 -47.33 4.22
C LYS A 19 -13.01 -47.37 2.76
N PRO A 20 -13.77 -48.01 1.85
CA PRO A 20 -13.27 -48.29 0.50
C PRO A 20 -13.54 -47.19 -0.54
N HIS A 21 -14.42 -46.22 -0.28
CA HIS A 21 -14.86 -45.25 -1.31
C HIS A 21 -14.27 -43.85 -1.11
N PRO A 22 -13.55 -43.29 -2.09
CA PRO A 22 -13.04 -41.92 -2.02
C PRO A 22 -14.17 -40.90 -2.10
N HIS A 23 -14.07 -39.86 -1.30
CA HIS A 23 -14.96 -38.72 -1.32
C HIS A 23 -14.15 -37.44 -1.09
N PHE A 24 -14.34 -36.46 -1.97
CA PHE A 24 -13.64 -35.17 -1.90
C PHE A 24 -14.64 -34.07 -1.55
N VAL A 25 -14.27 -33.18 -0.63
CA VAL A 25 -15.10 -32.04 -0.27
C VAL A 25 -14.29 -30.76 -0.43
N GLY A 26 -14.75 -29.90 -1.32
CA GLY A 26 -14.18 -28.58 -1.57
C GLY A 26 -14.78 -27.51 -0.68
N ARG A 27 -13.97 -26.52 -0.29
CA ARG A 27 -14.43 -25.27 0.33
C ARG A 27 -13.72 -24.09 -0.33
N ALA A 28 -14.44 -23.00 -0.51
CA ALA A 28 -13.89 -21.74 -1.00
C ALA A 28 -14.14 -20.67 0.08
N ILE A 29 -13.08 -19.99 0.48
CA ILE A 29 -13.12 -18.92 1.47
C ILE A 29 -12.65 -17.64 0.78
N MET A 30 -13.55 -16.66 0.69
CA MET A 30 -13.22 -15.33 0.21
C MET A 30 -12.90 -14.44 1.41
N VAL A 31 -11.64 -14.02 1.49
CA VAL A 31 -11.14 -13.07 2.46
C VAL A 31 -11.15 -11.70 1.79
N PRO A 32 -12.03 -10.76 2.19
CA PRO A 32 -12.05 -9.43 1.60
C PRO A 32 -10.78 -8.66 1.95
N ALA A 33 -10.41 -7.71 1.10
CA ALA A 33 -9.38 -6.74 1.42
C ALA A 33 -9.86 -5.89 2.62
N LYS A 34 -8.98 -5.70 3.62
CA LYS A 34 -9.24 -4.89 4.82
C LYS A 34 -7.96 -4.14 5.22
N ALA A 35 -8.06 -3.27 6.23
CA ALA A 35 -6.88 -2.64 6.82
C ALA A 35 -5.86 -3.70 7.30
N ASN A 36 -4.57 -3.36 7.20
CA ASN A 36 -3.49 -4.23 7.67
C ASN A 36 -3.65 -4.53 9.17
N GLY A 37 -3.54 -5.80 9.53
CA GLY A 37 -3.77 -6.30 10.88
C GLY A 37 -3.58 -7.79 10.93
N ASP A 38 -3.29 -8.33 12.12
CA ASP A 38 -3.11 -9.76 12.32
C ASP A 38 -4.46 -10.50 12.13
N ARG A 39 -4.70 -11.10 10.96
CA ARG A 39 -5.96 -11.80 10.66
C ARG A 39 -5.82 -13.30 10.89
N MET A 40 -6.74 -13.84 11.68
CA MET A 40 -6.94 -15.28 11.82
C MET A 40 -8.33 -15.63 11.30
N ILE A 41 -8.37 -16.24 10.12
CA ILE A 41 -9.60 -16.77 9.52
C ILE A 41 -9.84 -18.16 10.09
N LYS A 42 -11.06 -18.42 10.54
CA LYS A 42 -11.47 -19.71 11.11
C LYS A 42 -12.59 -20.30 10.29
N ASP A 43 -12.34 -21.43 9.67
CA ASP A 43 -13.33 -22.22 8.97
C ASP A 43 -13.62 -23.49 9.77
N THR A 44 -14.84 -23.59 10.28
CA THR A 44 -15.27 -24.66 11.18
C THR A 44 -16.38 -25.45 10.53
N PHE A 45 -16.24 -26.77 10.44
CA PHE A 45 -17.27 -27.62 9.85
C PHE A 45 -17.32 -29.02 10.46
N THR A 46 -18.42 -29.72 10.19
CA THR A 46 -18.66 -31.12 10.57
C THR A 46 -19.16 -31.90 9.36
N MET A 47 -19.06 -33.23 9.44
CA MET A 47 -19.53 -34.15 8.42
C MET A 47 -20.66 -35.02 8.95
N SER A 48 -21.64 -35.31 8.10
CA SER A 48 -22.84 -36.08 8.44
C SER A 48 -22.61 -37.55 8.82
N HIS A 49 -21.46 -38.14 8.50
CA HIS A 49 -21.19 -39.57 8.62
C HIS A 49 -19.76 -39.85 9.07
N ASP A 50 -19.55 -41.03 9.66
CA ASP A 50 -18.22 -41.56 9.99
C ASP A 50 -17.38 -41.72 8.73
N LEU A 51 -16.16 -41.23 8.78
CA LEU A 51 -15.24 -41.17 7.64
C LEU A 51 -13.80 -41.41 8.06
N GLU A 52 -12.91 -41.57 7.08
CA GLU A 52 -11.46 -41.55 7.30
C GLU A 52 -10.83 -40.40 6.52
N PHE A 53 -10.15 -39.48 7.20
CA PHE A 53 -9.51 -38.30 6.63
C PHE A 53 -8.02 -38.56 6.36
N PHE A 54 -7.57 -38.38 5.12
CA PHE A 54 -6.21 -38.80 4.74
C PHE A 54 -5.39 -37.75 3.98
N ALA A 55 -6.00 -36.67 3.49
CA ALA A 55 -5.24 -35.56 2.92
C ALA A 55 -6.02 -34.24 2.90
N VAL A 56 -5.29 -33.13 2.88
CA VAL A 56 -5.83 -31.80 2.58
C VAL A 56 -4.98 -31.10 1.51
N SER A 57 -5.62 -30.52 0.52
CA SER A 57 -5.00 -29.67 -0.49
C SER A 57 -5.48 -28.24 -0.31
N ILE A 58 -4.58 -27.28 -0.47
CA ILE A 58 -4.87 -25.86 -0.28
C ILE A 58 -4.29 -25.08 -1.43
N ARG A 59 -5.04 -24.11 -1.92
CA ARG A 59 -4.65 -23.20 -2.99
C ARG A 59 -5.04 -21.78 -2.60
N THR A 60 -4.11 -20.85 -2.74
CA THR A 60 -4.29 -19.45 -2.34
C THR A 60 -3.92 -18.55 -3.50
N ASN A 61 -4.87 -17.76 -4.02
CA ASN A 61 -4.65 -16.92 -5.22
C ASN A 61 -3.41 -16.00 -5.14
N MET A 62 -2.92 -15.73 -3.93
CA MET A 62 -1.66 -15.06 -3.65
C MET A 62 -0.90 -15.80 -2.53
N ASN A 63 0.41 -15.96 -2.69
CA ASN A 63 1.28 -16.54 -1.69
C ASN A 63 2.02 -15.43 -0.93
N THR A 64 1.92 -15.42 0.39
CA THR A 64 2.68 -14.51 1.25
C THR A 64 3.46 -15.34 2.27
N VAL A 65 4.73 -14.98 2.52
CA VAL A 65 5.67 -15.81 3.30
C VAL A 65 5.25 -15.93 4.77
N GLU A 66 4.61 -14.89 5.30
CA GLU A 66 4.12 -14.85 6.67
C GLU A 66 2.82 -15.62 6.87
N ASP A 67 2.11 -15.98 5.78
CA ASP A 67 0.88 -16.76 5.90
C ASP A 67 1.20 -18.19 6.36
N TYR A 68 0.36 -18.71 7.23
CA TYR A 68 0.38 -20.11 7.62
C TYR A 68 -1.01 -20.60 7.94
N TRP A 69 -1.17 -21.92 8.01
CA TRP A 69 -2.41 -22.54 8.44
C TRP A 69 -2.21 -23.63 9.49
N ASN A 70 -3.29 -23.85 10.24
CA ASN A 70 -3.44 -24.93 11.19
C ASN A 70 -4.67 -25.76 10.84
N LEU A 71 -4.65 -27.04 11.21
CA LEU A 71 -5.81 -27.91 11.11
C LEU A 71 -5.95 -28.73 12.39
N THR A 72 -7.12 -28.60 13.01
CA THR A 72 -7.53 -29.38 14.18
C THR A 72 -8.74 -30.22 13.81
N VAL A 73 -8.74 -31.50 14.16
CA VAL A 73 -9.84 -32.43 13.91
C VAL A 73 -10.16 -33.18 15.20
N ASP A 74 -11.42 -33.14 15.63
CA ASP A 74 -11.87 -33.71 16.91
C ASP A 74 -10.99 -33.25 18.10
N GLY A 75 -10.67 -31.95 18.13
CA GLY A 75 -9.80 -31.35 19.15
C GLY A 75 -8.32 -31.75 19.07
N LYS A 76 -7.91 -32.54 18.09
CA LYS A 76 -6.51 -32.95 17.87
C LYS A 76 -5.88 -32.14 16.75
N VAL A 77 -4.76 -31.49 17.03
CA VAL A 77 -3.98 -30.75 16.04
C VAL A 77 -3.30 -31.74 15.09
N LEU A 78 -3.71 -31.73 13.83
CA LEU A 78 -3.12 -32.56 12.77
C LEU A 78 -2.06 -31.80 11.97
N ALA A 79 -2.20 -30.49 11.85
CA ALA A 79 -1.25 -29.61 11.19
C ALA A 79 -1.11 -28.29 11.97
N LYS A 80 0.12 -27.81 12.12
CA LYS A 80 0.42 -26.57 12.87
C LYS A 80 1.50 -25.77 12.17
N ASN A 81 1.27 -24.48 12.01
CA ASN A 81 2.18 -23.50 11.40
C ASN A 81 2.69 -23.99 10.04
N ILE A 82 1.78 -24.51 9.21
CA ILE A 82 2.13 -24.92 7.87
C ILE A 82 2.12 -23.69 6.99
N HIS A 83 3.31 -23.24 6.60
CA HIS A 83 3.47 -22.15 5.65
C HIS A 83 3.12 -22.64 4.24
N CYS A 84 2.51 -21.76 3.44
CA CYS A 84 2.10 -22.08 2.07
C CYS A 84 3.30 -22.62 1.28
N LYS A 85 3.23 -23.91 0.93
CA LYS A 85 4.11 -24.55 -0.06
C LYS A 85 3.46 -24.42 -1.44
N ASN A 86 4.30 -24.42 -2.47
CA ASN A 86 3.88 -24.33 -3.86
C ASN A 86 2.84 -25.42 -4.22
N TYR A 87 1.99 -25.10 -5.19
CA TYR A 87 0.65 -25.65 -5.51
C TYR A 87 0.53 -27.15 -5.85
N GLU A 88 1.61 -27.92 -5.82
CA GLU A 88 1.62 -29.31 -6.28
C GLU A 88 1.64 -30.35 -5.15
N GLU A 89 1.80 -29.92 -3.89
CA GLU A 89 1.83 -30.83 -2.73
C GLU A 89 0.56 -30.68 -1.87
N GLY A 90 -0.41 -31.57 -2.04
CA GLY A 90 -1.36 -31.86 -0.96
C GLY A 90 -0.61 -32.39 0.26
N LEU A 91 -1.09 -32.08 1.47
CA LEU A 91 -0.57 -32.73 2.67
C LEU A 91 -1.24 -34.09 2.80
N TYR A 92 -0.57 -35.13 2.29
CA TYR A 92 -0.99 -36.52 2.43
C TYR A 92 -0.48 -37.06 3.76
N PHE A 93 -1.40 -37.53 4.59
CA PHE A 93 -1.03 -38.20 5.84
C PHE A 93 -0.57 -39.62 5.52
N GLN A 94 0.45 -40.09 6.24
CA GLN A 94 0.91 -41.48 6.15
C GLN A 94 -0.13 -42.48 6.73
N VAL A 95 -1.16 -41.95 7.40
CA VAL A 95 -2.20 -42.72 8.10
C VAL A 95 -3.55 -42.07 7.85
N ALA A 96 -4.59 -42.87 7.67
CA ALA A 96 -5.95 -42.36 7.56
C ALA A 96 -6.51 -42.13 8.97
N HIS A 97 -7.03 -40.93 9.23
CA HIS A 97 -7.56 -40.54 10.53
C HIS A 97 -9.06 -40.85 10.60
N PRO A 98 -9.51 -41.80 11.44
CA PRO A 98 -10.94 -42.04 11.62
C PRO A 98 -11.58 -40.84 12.31
N VAL A 99 -12.69 -40.35 11.77
CA VAL A 99 -13.47 -39.23 12.31
C VAL A 99 -14.92 -39.67 12.42
N VAL A 100 -15.46 -39.58 13.63
CA VAL A 100 -16.88 -39.87 13.91
C VAL A 100 -17.74 -38.72 13.36
N ALA A 101 -18.94 -39.05 12.89
CA ALA A 101 -19.93 -38.07 12.44
C ALA A 101 -20.13 -36.94 13.46
N GLY A 102 -20.30 -35.71 12.97
CA GLY A 102 -20.51 -34.53 13.81
C GLY A 102 -19.27 -34.03 14.54
N LYS A 103 -18.10 -34.68 14.42
CA LYS A 103 -16.84 -34.15 14.95
C LYS A 103 -16.35 -32.97 14.12
N GLU A 104 -15.78 -32.01 14.83
CA GLU A 104 -15.36 -30.72 14.28
C GLU A 104 -14.04 -30.84 13.52
N PHE A 105 -14.01 -30.18 12.37
CA PHE A 105 -12.82 -29.76 11.65
C PHE A 105 -12.71 -28.25 11.82
N LEU A 106 -11.59 -27.79 12.37
CA LEU A 106 -11.22 -26.39 12.49
C LEU A 106 -9.98 -26.14 11.64
N PHE A 107 -10.18 -25.41 10.55
CA PHE A 107 -9.12 -24.87 9.74
C PHE A 107 -8.88 -23.41 10.13
N GLU A 108 -7.64 -23.08 10.47
CA GLU A 108 -7.24 -21.71 10.79
C GLU A 108 -6.23 -21.23 9.76
N TYR A 109 -6.47 -20.08 9.15
CA TYR A 109 -5.55 -19.44 8.22
C TYR A 109 -5.13 -18.09 8.76
N HIS A 110 -3.84 -17.97 9.02
CA HIS A 110 -3.23 -16.75 9.49
C HIS A 110 -2.74 -15.94 8.29
N THR A 111 -3.12 -14.67 8.23
CA THR A 111 -2.64 -13.75 7.21
C THR A 111 -2.53 -12.32 7.77
N PRO A 112 -1.30 -11.84 8.06
CA PRO A 112 -1.11 -10.57 8.76
C PRO A 112 -1.25 -9.33 7.86
N HIS A 113 -1.38 -9.53 6.55
CA HIS A 113 -1.52 -8.44 5.56
C HIS A 113 -2.99 -8.21 5.25
N GLY A 114 -3.39 -7.01 4.84
CA GLY A 114 -4.77 -6.63 4.56
C GLY A 114 -5.33 -7.10 3.21
N ASP A 115 -4.50 -7.71 2.36
CA ASP A 115 -4.88 -8.07 0.99
C ASP A 115 -6.10 -8.99 0.92
N GLY A 116 -6.91 -8.82 -0.12
CA GLY A 116 -7.96 -9.78 -0.44
C GLY A 116 -7.35 -11.11 -0.88
N LYS A 117 -7.84 -12.21 -0.32
CA LYS A 117 -7.35 -13.57 -0.61
C LYS A 117 -8.50 -14.53 -0.88
N ASN A 118 -8.31 -15.40 -1.85
CA ASN A 118 -9.20 -16.52 -2.11
C ASN A 118 -8.46 -17.80 -1.73
N LEU A 119 -9.00 -18.51 -0.74
CA LEU A 119 -8.52 -19.81 -0.31
C LEU A 119 -9.44 -20.88 -0.88
N GLU A 120 -8.86 -21.88 -1.52
CA GLU A 120 -9.55 -23.08 -1.96
C GLU A 120 -8.98 -24.28 -1.24
N LEU A 121 -9.83 -24.96 -0.50
CA LEU A 121 -9.50 -26.13 0.30
C LEU A 121 -10.14 -27.36 -0.34
N MET A 122 -9.43 -28.48 -0.34
CA MET A 122 -9.97 -29.78 -0.70
C MET A 122 -9.60 -30.77 0.37
N PHE A 123 -10.61 -31.33 1.03
CA PHE A 123 -10.45 -32.39 2.00
C PHE A 123 -10.70 -33.74 1.34
N HIS A 124 -9.83 -34.70 1.63
CA HIS A 124 -9.82 -36.03 1.01
C HIS A 124 -10.23 -37.05 2.07
N PHE A 125 -11.35 -37.72 1.82
CA PHE A 125 -11.96 -38.66 2.74
C PHE A 125 -12.17 -40.03 2.11
N LEU A 126 -12.27 -41.05 2.95
CA LEU A 126 -12.81 -42.36 2.61
C LEU A 126 -14.11 -42.61 3.38
N THR A 127 -15.09 -43.18 2.70
CA THR A 127 -16.46 -43.40 3.18
C THR A 127 -16.93 -44.84 2.91
N GLU A 128 -18.05 -45.23 3.51
CA GLU A 128 -18.77 -46.44 3.10
C GLU A 128 -19.35 -46.26 1.69
N PRO A 129 -19.62 -47.37 0.96
CA PRO A 129 -20.39 -47.30 -0.29
C PRO A 129 -21.70 -46.52 -0.11
N ASP A 130 -22.11 -45.78 -1.14
CA ASP A 130 -23.39 -45.05 -1.20
C ASP A 130 -23.61 -43.94 -0.17
N VAL A 131 -22.57 -43.55 0.59
CA VAL A 131 -22.61 -42.38 1.47
C VAL A 131 -22.39 -41.10 0.67
N ASN A 132 -23.34 -40.18 0.76
CA ASN A 132 -23.17 -38.80 0.30
C ASN A 132 -22.88 -37.91 1.51
N LEU A 133 -21.67 -37.36 1.60
CA LEU A 133 -21.30 -36.53 2.74
C LEU A 133 -21.98 -35.17 2.64
N VAL A 134 -22.75 -34.83 3.68
CA VAL A 134 -23.26 -33.47 3.87
C VAL A 134 -22.33 -32.75 4.83
N LEU A 135 -21.76 -31.65 4.35
CA LEU A 135 -20.95 -30.73 5.16
C LEU A 135 -21.86 -29.67 5.77
N THR A 136 -21.70 -29.42 7.07
CA THR A 136 -22.30 -28.25 7.75
C THR A 136 -21.20 -27.46 8.44
N GLY A 137 -21.11 -26.16 8.19
CA GLY A 137 -20.04 -25.33 8.76
C GLY A 137 -20.25 -23.83 8.60
N THR A 138 -19.34 -23.08 9.22
CA THR A 138 -19.31 -21.62 9.27
C THR A 138 -17.89 -21.13 9.04
N THR A 139 -17.76 -19.95 8.45
CA THR A 139 -16.48 -19.27 8.28
C THR A 139 -16.53 -17.94 9.03
N ASP A 140 -15.62 -17.75 9.97
CA ASP A 140 -15.34 -16.49 10.64
C ASP A 140 -14.09 -15.86 10.02
N LEU A 141 -14.23 -14.63 9.51
CA LEU A 141 -13.14 -13.90 8.84
C LEU A 141 -12.30 -13.06 9.84
N GLY A 142 -12.62 -13.10 11.13
CA GLY A 142 -12.02 -12.26 12.16
C GLY A 142 -12.63 -10.85 12.25
N ASN A 143 -12.40 -10.17 13.38
CA ASN A 143 -12.90 -8.82 13.65
C ASN A 143 -11.80 -7.76 13.48
N TYR A 144 -11.97 -6.83 12.53
CA TYR A 144 -11.14 -5.62 12.35
C TYR A 144 -12.00 -4.48 11.75
N PRO A 145 -11.65 -3.20 12.01
CA PRO A 145 -12.38 -2.05 11.49
C PRO A 145 -12.35 -2.05 9.96
N ASP A 146 -13.47 -1.63 9.37
CA ASP A 146 -13.58 -1.44 7.94
C ASP A 146 -12.56 -0.39 7.46
N PRO A 147 -12.08 -0.47 6.20
CA PRO A 147 -11.29 0.61 5.63
C PRO A 147 -12.05 1.94 5.79
N PRO A 148 -11.35 3.05 6.08
CA PRO A 148 -11.98 4.36 6.09
C PRO A 148 -12.71 4.60 4.76
N GLU A 149 -13.87 5.25 4.80
CA GLU A 149 -14.59 5.67 3.60
C GLU A 149 -13.64 6.46 2.68
N GLU A 150 -13.69 6.19 1.37
CA GLU A 150 -12.93 6.96 0.38
C GLU A 150 -13.22 8.46 0.56
N PRO A 151 -12.20 9.32 0.66
CA PRO A 151 -12.43 10.75 0.71
C PRO A 151 -13.10 11.18 -0.59
N ALA A 152 -14.19 11.95 -0.49
CA ALA A 152 -14.87 12.50 -1.65
C ALA A 152 -13.87 13.27 -2.53
N GLU A 153 -13.69 12.84 -3.78
CA GLU A 153 -13.30 13.75 -4.86
C GLU A 153 -14.39 14.82 -4.90
N ASP A 154 -14.09 16.03 -4.43
CA ASP A 154 -14.67 17.30 -4.90
C ASP A 154 -14.50 18.39 -3.83
N GLN A 155 -13.38 19.12 -3.93
CA GLN A 155 -13.41 20.54 -3.58
C GLN A 155 -13.13 21.33 -4.86
N GLN A 156 -14.17 21.97 -5.37
CA GLN A 156 -14.07 22.88 -6.52
C GLN A 156 -12.97 23.93 -6.22
N PRO A 157 -12.03 24.17 -7.15
CA PRO A 157 -11.06 25.24 -7.01
C PRO A 157 -11.76 26.60 -6.85
N PRO A 158 -11.11 27.60 -6.23
CA PRO A 158 -11.61 28.97 -6.25
C PRO A 158 -11.87 29.39 -7.70
N ASP A 159 -12.96 30.15 -7.94
CA ASP A 159 -13.30 30.62 -9.28
C ASP A 159 -12.08 31.30 -9.93
N ALA A 160 -11.58 30.68 -10.99
CA ALA A 160 -10.49 31.21 -11.77
C ALA A 160 -10.93 32.42 -12.60
N PRO A 161 -10.01 33.30 -13.04
CA PRO A 161 -10.36 34.32 -14.01
C PRO A 161 -10.93 33.66 -15.27
N GLU A 162 -12.05 34.16 -15.81
CA GLU A 162 -12.72 33.64 -17.03
C GLU A 162 -11.77 33.52 -18.25
N SER A 163 -10.64 34.23 -18.22
CA SER A 163 -9.60 34.23 -19.26
C SER A 163 -8.46 33.22 -19.06
N GLY A 164 -8.49 32.41 -17.99
CA GLY A 164 -7.38 31.52 -17.60
C GLY A 164 -6.17 32.28 -17.03
N ILE A 165 -5.12 31.54 -16.62
CA ILE A 165 -3.88 32.11 -16.09
C ILE A 165 -3.01 32.60 -17.26
N GLN A 166 -2.63 33.87 -17.24
CA GLN A 166 -1.76 34.44 -18.26
C GLN A 166 -0.28 34.11 -17.95
N LEU A 167 0.34 33.32 -18.84
CA LEU A 167 1.76 32.95 -18.77
C LEU A 167 2.60 33.81 -19.75
N PRO A 168 3.89 34.11 -19.44
CA PRO A 168 4.57 33.80 -18.19
C PRO A 168 4.09 34.71 -17.06
N VAL A 169 4.04 34.17 -15.85
CA VAL A 169 3.74 34.92 -14.64
C VAL A 169 4.96 35.73 -14.22
N THR A 170 4.79 37.05 -14.14
CA THR A 170 5.82 37.94 -13.58
C THR A 170 5.71 37.93 -12.06
N TRP A 171 6.82 37.63 -11.38
CA TRP A 171 6.90 37.64 -9.92
C TRP A 171 7.99 38.61 -9.43
N GLN A 172 7.69 39.26 -8.31
CA GLN A 172 8.59 40.09 -7.53
C GLN A 172 8.25 39.89 -6.05
N PRO A 173 9.21 40.05 -5.12
CA PRO A 173 8.91 39.97 -3.70
C PRO A 173 7.81 40.95 -3.27
N PHE A 174 6.82 40.45 -2.53
CA PHE A 174 5.75 41.23 -1.95
C PHE A 174 6.22 41.95 -0.68
N THR A 175 5.59 43.10 -0.43
CA THR A 175 5.82 43.89 0.80
C THR A 175 4.77 43.63 1.87
N SER A 176 3.67 42.96 1.53
CA SER A 176 2.63 42.58 2.47
C SER A 176 2.06 41.19 2.17
N VAL A 177 1.65 40.49 3.22
CA VAL A 177 1.06 39.15 3.12
C VAL A 177 -0.27 39.20 2.37
N VAL A 178 -1.06 40.26 2.57
CA VAL A 178 -2.36 40.43 1.91
C VAL A 178 -2.22 40.54 0.39
N GLU A 179 -1.18 41.24 -0.10
CA GLU A 179 -0.90 41.32 -1.54
C GLU A 179 -0.50 39.95 -2.10
N ALA A 180 0.35 39.21 -1.39
CA ALA A 180 0.75 37.86 -1.80
C ALA A 180 -0.44 36.88 -1.81
N GLU A 181 -1.31 36.93 -0.79
CA GLU A 181 -2.51 36.09 -0.71
C GLU A 181 -3.49 36.39 -1.85
N LYS A 182 -3.69 37.68 -2.15
CA LYS A 182 -4.52 38.12 -3.27
C LYS A 182 -3.94 37.66 -4.61
N TRP A 183 -2.62 37.78 -4.79
CA TRP A 183 -1.95 37.34 -6.00
C TRP A 183 -2.10 35.83 -6.22
N ALA A 184 -1.89 35.00 -5.20
CA ALA A 184 -2.07 33.56 -5.29
C ALA A 184 -3.53 33.16 -5.54
N SER A 185 -4.47 33.86 -4.89
CA SER A 185 -5.92 33.65 -5.11
C SER A 185 -6.33 33.95 -6.54
N ASN A 186 -5.77 35.00 -7.16
CA ASN A 186 -6.01 35.32 -8.56
C ASN A 186 -5.49 34.25 -9.54
N LEU A 187 -4.59 33.37 -9.08
CA LEU A 187 -4.10 32.20 -9.83
C LEU A 187 -4.95 30.94 -9.58
N GLY A 188 -5.98 31.01 -8.74
CA GLY A 188 -6.78 29.86 -8.31
C GLY A 188 -6.17 29.06 -7.16
N VAL A 189 -5.14 29.58 -6.47
CA VAL A 189 -4.49 28.90 -5.34
C VAL A 189 -5.01 29.45 -4.02
N SER A 190 -5.57 28.58 -3.18
CA SER A 190 -6.02 28.96 -1.83
C SER A 190 -4.81 28.98 -0.88
N VAL A 191 -4.49 30.14 -0.31
CA VAL A 191 -3.30 30.28 0.56
C VAL A 191 -3.63 30.86 1.93
N ASN A 192 -2.81 30.49 2.92
CA ASN A 192 -2.74 31.17 4.22
C ASN A 192 -1.27 31.21 4.67
N PHE A 193 -0.67 32.41 4.65
CA PHE A 193 0.74 32.57 4.99
C PHE A 193 0.99 32.85 6.47
N ALA A 194 -0.02 32.69 7.34
CA ALA A 194 0.08 32.89 8.79
C ALA A 194 0.72 34.24 9.19
N LYS A 195 0.47 35.30 8.40
CA LYS A 195 1.03 36.65 8.57
C LYS A 195 2.57 36.73 8.46
N LYS A 196 3.21 35.75 7.81
CA LYS A 196 4.66 35.70 7.58
C LYS A 196 5.02 36.09 6.15
N ILE A 197 5.67 37.24 5.96
CA ILE A 197 6.00 37.78 4.63
C ILE A 197 7.13 37.02 3.93
N ASP A 198 8.10 36.52 4.70
CA ASP A 198 9.17 35.64 4.25
C ASP A 198 8.61 34.33 3.68
N ALA A 199 7.67 33.70 4.40
CA ALA A 199 6.97 32.51 3.94
C ALA A 199 6.09 32.79 2.71
N ALA A 200 5.40 33.93 2.68
CA ALA A 200 4.59 34.34 1.53
C ALA A 200 5.44 34.50 0.26
N ASN A 201 6.58 35.17 0.36
CA ASN A 201 7.51 35.35 -0.76
C ASN A 201 8.12 34.01 -1.19
N TYR A 202 8.51 33.17 -0.24
CA TYR A 202 9.02 31.82 -0.51
C TYR A 202 8.03 30.96 -1.34
N VAL A 203 6.77 30.90 -0.91
CA VAL A 203 5.75 30.09 -1.61
C VAL A 203 5.38 30.70 -2.96
N THR A 204 5.18 32.02 -3.04
CA THR A 204 4.78 32.67 -4.30
C THR A 204 5.89 32.65 -5.35
N GLU A 205 7.16 32.71 -4.95
CA GLU A 205 8.30 32.50 -5.85
C GLU A 205 8.29 31.10 -6.45
N ALA A 206 8.00 30.07 -5.65
CA ALA A 206 7.88 28.70 -6.12
C ALA A 206 6.69 28.51 -7.07
N LEU A 207 5.53 29.09 -6.78
CA LEU A 207 4.38 29.07 -7.68
C LEU A 207 4.71 29.73 -9.03
N ALA A 208 5.38 30.88 -9.01
CA ALA A 208 5.80 31.56 -10.22
C ALA A 208 6.81 30.73 -11.03
N LEU A 209 7.77 30.07 -10.37
CA LEU A 209 8.69 29.14 -11.02
C LEU A 209 7.90 28.02 -11.72
N LEU A 210 7.05 27.31 -10.99
CA LEU A 210 6.28 26.19 -11.52
C LEU A 210 5.37 26.59 -12.69
N LEU A 211 4.66 27.71 -12.59
CA LEU A 211 3.81 28.22 -13.68
C LEU A 211 4.60 28.56 -14.95
N ASN A 212 5.86 28.96 -14.80
CA ASN A 212 6.70 29.36 -15.92
C ASN A 212 7.54 28.22 -16.52
N THR A 213 7.80 27.16 -15.75
CA THR A 213 8.72 26.08 -16.16
C THR A 213 8.08 24.71 -16.26
N CYS A 214 6.88 24.53 -15.69
CA CYS A 214 6.15 23.27 -15.75
C CYS A 214 4.88 23.39 -16.59
N GLY A 215 4.95 23.04 -17.89
CA GLY A 215 3.76 22.97 -18.74
C GLY A 215 2.71 22.01 -18.15
N GLY A 216 1.44 22.39 -18.19
CA GLY A 216 0.34 21.66 -17.54
C GLY A 216 0.13 21.97 -16.05
N PHE A 217 1.07 22.64 -15.36
CA PHE A 217 0.85 23.02 -13.95
C PHE A 217 -0.32 23.99 -13.77
N ALA A 218 -0.46 24.96 -14.69
CA ALA A 218 -1.59 25.88 -14.72
C ALA A 218 -2.92 25.12 -14.83
N ASP A 219 -3.02 24.16 -15.74
CA ASP A 219 -4.24 23.35 -15.92
C ASP A 219 -4.55 22.52 -14.67
N MET A 220 -3.53 21.99 -14.00
CA MET A 220 -3.70 21.22 -12.77
C MET A 220 -4.34 22.05 -11.67
N ILE A 221 -3.84 23.26 -11.40
CA ILE A 221 -4.41 24.12 -10.34
C ILE A 221 -5.77 24.72 -10.70
N GLN A 222 -6.13 24.72 -11.99
CA GLN A 222 -7.45 25.11 -12.49
C GLN A 222 -8.46 23.97 -12.41
N LYS A 223 -8.00 22.72 -12.55
CA LYS A 223 -8.82 21.52 -12.46
C LYS A 223 -9.00 21.03 -11.01
N HIS A 224 -7.96 21.19 -10.19
CA HIS A 224 -7.89 20.68 -8.83
C HIS A 224 -7.53 21.80 -7.88
N LYS A 225 -8.25 21.88 -6.74
CA LYS A 225 -7.97 22.89 -5.73
C LYS A 225 -6.62 22.64 -5.06
N LEU A 226 -5.66 23.54 -5.29
CA LEU A 226 -4.42 23.59 -4.52
C LEU A 226 -4.60 24.51 -3.31
N THR A 227 -4.42 23.95 -2.11
CA THR A 227 -4.41 24.72 -0.86
C THR A 227 -3.02 24.67 -0.22
N ILE A 228 -2.38 25.84 -0.01
CA ILE A 228 -1.06 25.93 0.64
C ILE A 228 -1.19 26.68 1.97
N LYS A 229 -0.72 26.08 3.06
CA LYS A 229 -0.79 26.70 4.39
C LYS A 229 0.55 26.70 5.12
N ILE A 230 0.79 27.78 5.86
CA ILE A 230 1.90 27.90 6.80
C ILE A 230 1.40 27.53 8.19
N GLU A 231 1.60 26.27 8.58
CA GLU A 231 1.05 25.67 9.80
C GLU A 231 2.13 24.89 10.58
N ASN A 232 1.77 24.17 11.64
CA ASN A 232 2.73 23.29 12.31
C ASN A 232 3.09 22.11 11.41
N GLY A 233 4.39 21.91 11.15
CA GLY A 233 4.90 20.79 10.34
C GLY A 233 5.04 19.46 11.08
N ASN A 234 4.65 19.39 12.37
CA ASN A 234 4.71 18.16 13.18
C ASN A 234 6.08 17.47 13.20
N GLY A 235 7.16 18.25 13.13
CA GLY A 235 8.54 17.75 13.09
C GLY A 235 9.16 17.68 11.69
N ALA A 236 8.38 17.90 10.63
CA ALA A 236 8.86 18.02 9.26
C ALA A 236 8.94 19.49 8.79
N ASN A 237 9.72 19.73 7.72
CA ASN A 237 9.80 21.04 7.06
C ASN A 237 8.55 21.35 6.22
N GLY A 238 7.86 20.31 5.76
CA GLY A 238 6.59 20.37 5.05
C GLY A 238 5.93 18.99 5.02
N TYR A 239 4.68 18.93 4.59
CA TYR A 239 3.99 17.69 4.22
C TYR A 239 2.82 17.98 3.29
N PHE A 240 2.40 16.98 2.54
CA PHE A 240 1.14 16.94 1.82
C PHE A 240 0.10 16.09 2.58
N ASP A 241 -1.11 16.62 2.75
CA ASP A 241 -2.25 15.91 3.32
C ASP A 241 -3.23 15.50 2.20
N PRO A 242 -3.22 14.23 1.78
CA PRO A 242 -4.08 13.75 0.70
C PRO A 242 -5.56 13.76 1.06
N SER A 243 -5.92 13.73 2.35
CA SER A 243 -7.33 13.75 2.79
C SER A 243 -8.01 15.11 2.57
N SER A 244 -7.22 16.18 2.57
CA SER A 244 -7.70 17.55 2.40
C SER A 244 -7.15 18.27 1.17
N GLY A 245 -6.29 17.62 0.39
CA GLY A 245 -5.60 18.21 -0.76
C GLY A 245 -4.68 19.38 -0.37
N LYS A 246 -4.23 19.42 0.90
CA LYS A 246 -3.51 20.55 1.48
C LYS A 246 -2.01 20.30 1.47
N VAL A 247 -1.27 21.25 0.92
CA VAL A 247 0.19 21.37 1.09
C VAL A 247 0.48 22.23 2.32
N VAL A 248 1.31 21.74 3.22
CA VAL A 248 1.76 22.46 4.41
C VAL A 248 3.25 22.70 4.33
N VAL A 249 3.66 23.95 4.58
CA VAL A 249 5.06 24.29 4.86
C VAL A 249 5.14 24.73 6.31
N SER A 250 6.13 24.24 7.04
CA SER A 250 6.21 24.46 8.48
C SER A 250 6.41 25.93 8.81
N LYS A 251 5.60 26.46 9.73
CA LYS A 251 5.75 27.82 10.27
C LYS A 251 7.09 28.02 10.99
N THR A 252 7.78 26.95 11.37
CA THR A 252 9.10 26.99 12.03
C THR A 252 10.25 26.78 11.05
N TYR A 253 9.98 26.56 9.76
CA TYR A 253 11.02 26.52 8.74
C TYR A 253 11.70 27.89 8.65
N ASP A 254 13.03 27.90 8.51
CA ASP A 254 13.81 29.13 8.42
C ASP A 254 13.87 29.62 6.97
N TYR A 255 12.83 30.32 6.55
CA TYR A 255 12.68 30.85 5.19
C TYR A 255 13.81 31.81 4.79
N ALA A 256 14.42 32.51 5.75
CA ALA A 256 15.49 33.46 5.48
C ALA A 256 16.82 32.77 5.10
N ASN A 257 17.04 31.55 5.58
CA ASN A 257 18.23 30.73 5.30
C ASN A 257 17.88 29.46 4.50
N ALA A 258 16.78 29.49 3.75
CA ALA A 258 16.30 28.32 3.00
C ALA A 258 17.31 27.85 1.94
N ASP A 259 18.09 28.76 1.37
CA ASP A 259 19.20 28.46 0.45
C ASP A 259 20.33 27.68 1.13
N VAL A 260 20.73 28.10 2.33
CA VAL A 260 21.78 27.43 3.12
C VAL A 260 21.32 26.03 3.54
N ILE A 261 20.08 25.90 4.01
CA ILE A 261 19.47 24.60 4.36
C ILE A 261 19.37 23.72 3.10
N ALA A 262 18.96 24.29 1.97
CA ALA A 262 18.86 23.59 0.71
C ALA A 262 20.20 23.01 0.27
N GLN A 263 21.23 23.84 0.22
CA GLN A 263 22.57 23.42 -0.15
C GLN A 263 23.11 22.33 0.80
N MET A 264 22.97 22.51 2.11
CA MET A 264 23.51 21.56 3.10
C MET A 264 22.90 20.16 2.97
N GLU A 265 21.57 20.02 2.88
CA GLU A 265 20.96 18.68 2.75
C GLU A 265 21.18 18.10 1.34
N TYR A 266 21.47 18.91 0.33
CA TYR A 266 21.89 18.42 -0.99
C TYR A 266 23.31 17.86 -0.93
N ASP A 267 24.25 18.59 -0.31
CA ASP A 267 25.66 18.20 -0.19
C ASP A 267 25.84 16.90 0.63
N THR A 268 24.95 16.64 1.59
CA THR A 268 24.93 15.37 2.35
C THR A 268 24.20 14.24 1.62
N GLY A 269 23.68 14.49 0.41
CA GLY A 269 22.86 13.55 -0.34
C GLY A 269 21.52 13.26 0.31
N GLN A 270 21.08 14.05 1.29
CA GLN A 270 19.80 13.85 1.96
C GLN A 270 18.64 14.22 1.03
N LYS A 271 18.74 15.30 0.25
CA LYS A 271 17.68 15.83 -0.63
C LYS A 271 18.16 16.00 -2.06
N SER A 272 17.25 16.00 -3.03
CA SER A 272 17.59 15.92 -4.46
C SER A 272 17.97 17.24 -5.14
N SER A 273 17.79 18.38 -4.45
CA SER A 273 18.05 19.70 -5.03
C SER A 273 18.67 20.67 -4.01
N PRO A 274 19.63 21.52 -4.44
CA PRO A 274 20.16 22.62 -3.63
C PRO A 274 19.33 23.90 -3.73
N ASN A 275 18.23 23.92 -4.48
CA ASN A 275 17.43 25.13 -4.67
C ASN A 275 16.68 25.50 -3.38
N LYS A 276 16.73 26.77 -2.98
CA LYS A 276 16.03 27.27 -1.78
C LYS A 276 14.55 26.87 -1.74
N LEU A 277 13.87 26.87 -2.91
CA LEU A 277 12.42 26.63 -3.03
C LEU A 277 12.05 25.14 -2.96
N ARG A 278 13.03 24.24 -2.82
CA ARG A 278 12.81 22.80 -2.95
C ARG A 278 11.73 22.24 -2.02
N THR A 279 11.58 22.78 -0.80
CA THR A 279 10.67 22.19 0.20
C THR A 279 9.23 22.34 -0.26
N VAL A 280 8.81 23.56 -0.64
CA VAL A 280 7.45 23.77 -1.14
C VAL A 280 7.25 23.09 -2.50
N ILE A 281 8.27 23.05 -3.37
CA ILE A 281 8.20 22.34 -4.66
C ILE A 281 8.01 20.83 -4.44
N HIS A 282 8.71 20.25 -3.47
CA HIS A 282 8.59 18.85 -3.10
C HIS A 282 7.15 18.54 -2.63
N GLU A 283 6.59 19.35 -1.72
CA GLU A 283 5.21 19.12 -1.26
C GLU A 283 4.17 19.32 -2.37
N ILE A 284 4.39 20.28 -3.28
CA ILE A 284 3.56 20.41 -4.49
C ILE A 284 3.75 19.21 -5.42
N GLY A 285 4.94 18.60 -5.46
CA GLY A 285 5.22 17.37 -6.19
C GLY A 285 4.36 16.19 -5.71
N HIS A 286 4.15 16.06 -4.39
CA HIS A 286 3.21 15.09 -3.82
C HIS A 286 1.77 15.36 -4.28
N TRP A 287 1.33 16.62 -4.23
CA TRP A 287 -0.01 17.03 -4.70
C TRP A 287 -0.21 16.74 -6.20
N LEU A 288 0.81 17.02 -7.03
CA LEU A 288 0.78 16.72 -8.45
C LEU A 288 0.72 15.22 -8.72
N HIS A 289 1.51 14.43 -7.98
CA HIS A 289 1.48 12.97 -8.08
C HIS A 289 0.09 12.45 -7.75
N TYR A 290 -0.47 12.83 -6.60
CA TYR A 290 -1.81 12.44 -6.15
C TYR A 290 -2.88 12.68 -7.23
N HIS A 291 -2.92 13.87 -7.82
CA HIS A 291 -3.92 14.19 -8.85
C HIS A 291 -3.62 13.58 -10.22
N ASN A 292 -2.36 13.24 -10.52
CA ASN A 292 -1.99 12.60 -11.77
C ASN A 292 -2.38 11.11 -11.82
N ILE A 293 -2.21 10.39 -10.71
CA ILE A 293 -2.52 8.95 -10.64
C ILE A 293 -3.88 8.64 -10.01
N GLY A 294 -4.51 9.63 -9.39
CA GLY A 294 -5.77 9.48 -8.66
C GLY A 294 -5.60 8.95 -7.23
N ALA A 295 -6.57 9.27 -6.39
CA ALA A 295 -6.53 8.98 -4.95
C ALA A 295 -6.30 7.49 -4.65
N GLN A 296 -7.03 6.61 -5.34
CA GLN A 296 -6.95 5.16 -5.13
C GLN A 296 -5.53 4.62 -5.36
N GLN A 297 -4.89 5.01 -6.46
CA GLN A 297 -3.54 4.56 -6.79
C GLN A 297 -2.50 5.19 -5.85
N PHE A 298 -2.69 6.47 -5.47
CA PHE A 298 -1.82 7.14 -4.52
C PHE A 298 -1.84 6.42 -3.17
N TYR A 299 -3.02 6.13 -2.61
CA TYR A 299 -3.13 5.37 -1.36
C TYR A 299 -2.61 3.94 -1.49
N THR A 300 -2.75 3.29 -2.66
CA THR A 300 -2.14 1.98 -2.91
C THR A 300 -0.61 2.06 -2.79
N TYR A 301 0.01 3.11 -3.35
CA TYR A 301 1.45 3.33 -3.20
C TYR A 301 1.83 3.75 -1.78
N SER A 302 1.04 4.60 -1.13
CA SER A 302 1.27 4.99 0.26
C SER A 302 1.21 3.81 1.22
N ALA A 303 0.34 2.82 0.95
CA ALA A 303 0.20 1.62 1.77
C ALA A 303 1.40 0.67 1.68
N LEU A 304 2.31 0.85 0.73
CA LEU A 304 3.55 0.07 0.63
C LEU A 304 4.54 0.41 1.77
N ASP A 305 4.33 1.52 2.50
CA ASP A 305 5.11 1.89 3.68
C ASP A 305 4.28 2.79 4.63
N PRO A 306 3.37 2.20 5.44
CA PRO A 306 2.31 2.92 6.15
C PRO A 306 2.74 3.50 7.52
N ASP A 307 3.75 4.40 7.53
CA ASP A 307 4.19 5.22 8.68
C ASP A 307 5.26 4.64 9.65
N ASN A 308 6.52 4.54 9.23
CA ASN A 308 7.69 4.97 10.03
C ASN A 308 8.98 4.64 9.28
N TYR A 309 9.91 5.61 9.19
CA TYR A 309 11.38 5.50 9.06
C TYR A 309 12.05 4.10 9.31
N GLY A 310 11.68 3.02 8.59
CA GLY A 310 12.03 1.65 8.96
C GLY A 310 11.59 0.50 8.02
N ALA A 311 12.59 -0.18 7.45
CA ALA A 311 12.72 -1.60 7.06
C ALA A 311 11.78 -2.27 6.02
N LYS A 312 10.62 -1.76 5.65
CA LYS A 312 9.79 -2.35 4.57
C LYS A 312 9.68 -1.41 3.39
N THR A 313 10.61 -1.58 2.45
CA THR A 313 10.52 -1.01 1.11
C THR A 313 10.39 -2.16 0.12
N ILE A 314 9.64 -1.98 -0.96
CA ILE A 314 9.66 -2.91 -2.10
C ILE A 314 11.00 -2.87 -2.84
N LEU A 315 11.83 -1.86 -2.55
CA LEU A 315 13.18 -1.76 -3.10
C LEU A 315 14.07 -2.83 -2.50
N THR A 316 14.81 -3.51 -3.35
CA THR A 316 15.99 -4.25 -2.93
C THR A 316 17.05 -3.29 -2.38
N ASN A 317 17.98 -3.80 -1.57
CA ASN A 317 19.12 -2.99 -1.08
C ASN A 317 19.92 -2.37 -2.25
N ALA A 318 20.03 -3.08 -3.38
CA ALA A 318 20.71 -2.58 -4.57
C ALA A 318 19.97 -1.38 -5.18
N GLU A 319 18.63 -1.45 -5.30
CA GLU A 319 17.82 -0.35 -5.82
C GLU A 319 17.81 0.85 -4.87
N SER A 320 17.66 0.63 -3.56
CA SER A 320 17.76 1.71 -2.58
C SER A 320 19.13 2.40 -2.61
N THR A 321 20.22 1.63 -2.74
CA THR A 321 21.57 2.20 -2.87
C THR A 321 21.71 2.97 -4.18
N TYR A 322 21.11 2.46 -5.27
CA TYR A 322 21.13 3.13 -6.56
C TYR A 322 20.41 4.49 -6.51
N ILE A 323 19.20 4.54 -5.97
CA ILE A 323 18.42 5.78 -5.80
C ILE A 323 19.17 6.78 -4.92
N ALA A 324 19.71 6.33 -3.78
CA ALA A 324 20.47 7.19 -2.88
C ALA A 324 21.68 7.86 -3.56
N ASN A 325 22.38 7.12 -4.42
CA ASN A 325 23.59 7.61 -5.10
C ASN A 325 23.30 8.45 -6.36
N HIS A 326 22.14 8.29 -7.00
CA HIS A 326 21.81 8.95 -8.27
C HIS A 326 20.71 10.02 -8.13
N LEU A 327 20.09 10.14 -6.95
CA LEU A 327 19.10 11.17 -6.65
C LEU A 327 19.29 11.73 -5.24
N CYS A 328 18.84 11.00 -4.20
CA CYS A 328 19.05 11.34 -2.79
C CYS A 328 18.58 10.21 -1.85
N ASN A 329 19.03 10.25 -0.60
CA ASN A 329 18.62 9.32 0.45
C ASN A 329 17.13 9.46 0.83
N TYR A 330 16.54 10.64 0.69
CA TYR A 330 15.14 10.83 1.08
C TYR A 330 14.17 10.15 0.09
N ALA A 331 14.52 10.09 -1.19
CA ALA A 331 13.73 9.42 -2.23
C ALA A 331 13.58 7.90 -2.04
N THR A 332 14.40 7.29 -1.19
CA THR A 332 14.30 5.85 -0.87
C THR A 332 13.27 5.57 0.22
N LYS A 333 12.86 6.60 0.97
CA LYS A 333 11.86 6.49 2.04
C LYS A 333 10.48 6.44 1.41
N TRP A 334 9.58 5.67 2.02
CA TRP A 334 8.18 5.60 1.58
C TRP A 334 8.05 5.41 0.07
N PHE A 335 8.85 4.51 -0.52
CA PHE A 335 8.88 4.35 -1.97
C PHE A 335 7.53 3.82 -2.49
N PRO A 336 6.95 4.38 -3.58
CA PRO A 336 7.49 5.42 -4.46
C PRO A 336 7.10 6.86 -4.08
N ILE A 337 6.36 7.06 -2.98
CA ILE A 337 5.78 8.35 -2.57
C ILE A 337 6.84 9.44 -2.46
N GLU A 338 8.03 9.20 -1.88
CA GLU A 338 9.09 10.23 -1.84
C GLU A 338 9.96 10.28 -3.10
N LEU A 339 10.00 9.22 -3.91
CA LEU A 339 10.73 9.23 -5.18
C LEU A 339 10.13 10.29 -6.10
N MET A 340 8.79 10.32 -6.23
CA MET A 340 8.12 11.23 -7.15
C MET A 340 8.44 12.71 -6.92
N PRO A 341 8.18 13.30 -5.74
CA PRO A 341 8.47 14.71 -5.49
C PRO A 341 9.96 15.02 -5.50
N GLU A 342 10.84 14.10 -5.08
CA GLU A 342 12.28 14.33 -5.13
C GLU A 342 12.78 14.36 -6.59
N THR A 343 12.33 13.45 -7.46
CA THR A 343 12.67 13.47 -8.89
C THR A 343 12.08 14.71 -9.58
N PHE A 344 10.81 15.04 -9.30
CA PHE A 344 10.16 16.24 -9.82
C PHE A 344 10.93 17.51 -9.42
N THR A 345 11.27 17.63 -8.14
CA THR A 345 11.99 18.79 -7.58
C THR A 345 13.39 18.92 -8.20
N ALA A 346 14.13 17.82 -8.33
CA ALA A 346 15.43 17.84 -8.99
C ALA A 346 15.30 18.32 -10.45
N LYS A 347 14.39 17.73 -11.22
CA LYS A 347 14.19 18.05 -12.64
C LYS A 347 13.78 19.51 -12.84
N ILE A 348 12.80 20.02 -12.09
CA ILE A 348 12.28 21.38 -12.23
C ILE A 348 13.28 22.45 -11.79
N THR A 349 14.19 22.10 -10.88
CA THR A 349 15.24 23.00 -10.40
C THR A 349 16.55 22.87 -11.18
N GLY A 350 16.59 22.05 -12.23
CA GLY A 350 17.70 21.94 -13.16
C GLY A 350 18.77 20.91 -12.78
N VAL A 351 18.50 20.04 -11.79
CA VAL A 351 19.38 18.91 -11.47
C VAL A 351 19.14 17.80 -12.51
N PRO A 352 20.18 17.30 -13.19
CA PRO A 352 20.05 16.19 -14.14
C PRO A 352 19.48 14.95 -13.47
N ILE A 353 18.56 14.27 -14.14
CA ILE A 353 17.96 13.02 -13.66
C ILE A 353 18.60 11.85 -14.41
N ASP A 354 19.10 10.89 -13.64
CA ASP A 354 19.60 9.62 -14.18
C ASP A 354 18.48 8.86 -14.92
N ALA A 355 18.83 8.19 -16.02
CA ALA A 355 17.85 7.53 -16.90
C ALA A 355 17.02 6.46 -16.18
N LYS A 356 17.60 5.73 -15.23
CA LYS A 356 16.88 4.69 -14.48
C LYS A 356 15.96 5.30 -13.42
N ILE A 357 16.38 6.41 -12.80
CA ILE A 357 15.51 7.18 -11.90
C ILE A 357 14.30 7.72 -12.67
N TRP A 358 14.52 8.21 -13.89
CA TRP A 358 13.44 8.67 -14.76
C TRP A 358 12.50 7.52 -15.14
N GLU A 359 13.01 6.35 -15.52
CA GLU A 359 12.19 5.17 -15.80
C GLU A 359 11.24 4.84 -14.63
N TRP A 360 11.75 4.84 -13.39
CA TRP A 360 10.90 4.65 -12.21
C TRP A 360 9.90 5.79 -11.99
N TYR A 361 10.31 7.04 -12.23
CA TYR A 361 9.39 8.17 -12.19
C TYR A 361 8.20 7.98 -13.14
N GLU A 362 8.44 7.50 -14.35
CA GLU A 362 7.38 7.20 -15.31
C GLU A 362 6.53 6.00 -14.88
N GLN A 363 7.19 4.93 -14.41
CA GLN A 363 6.53 3.70 -13.98
C GLN A 363 5.52 3.92 -12.85
N TYR A 364 5.87 4.77 -11.87
CA TYR A 364 5.02 5.04 -10.69
C TYR A 364 4.15 6.28 -10.87
N GLY A 365 4.03 6.79 -12.10
CA GLY A 365 3.06 7.82 -12.47
C GLY A 365 3.44 9.24 -12.01
N GLY A 366 4.73 9.56 -12.00
CA GLY A 366 5.20 10.92 -11.79
C GLY A 366 4.59 11.90 -12.79
N PHE A 367 4.21 13.09 -12.32
CA PHE A 367 3.63 14.14 -13.15
C PHE A 367 4.67 14.72 -14.11
N LYS A 368 4.39 14.71 -15.41
CA LYS A 368 5.32 15.24 -16.42
C LYS A 368 4.88 16.62 -16.86
N CYS A 369 5.74 17.60 -16.65
CA CYS A 369 5.54 18.89 -17.28
C CYS A 369 5.58 18.75 -18.80
N GLU A 370 4.77 19.50 -19.53
CA GLU A 370 4.85 19.49 -20.99
C GLU A 370 6.25 19.91 -21.46
N GLY A 371 6.84 19.15 -22.38
CA GLY A 371 8.18 19.37 -22.90
C GLY A 371 9.31 18.68 -22.13
N TRP A 372 8.99 17.88 -21.11
CA TRP A 372 9.96 16.98 -20.46
C TRP A 372 10.25 15.69 -21.23
#